data_AF-A0A6I3T4K5-F1
#
_entry.id   AF-A0A6I3T4K5-F1
#
_cell.length_a   1.000
_cell.length_b   1.000
_cell.length_c   1.000
_cell.angle_alpha   90.00
_cell.angle_beta   90.00
_cell.angle_gamma   90.00
#
_symmetry.space_group_name_H-M   'P 1'
#
loop_
_entity.id
_entity.type
_entity.pdbx_description
1 polymer ?
#
loop_
_entity_poly.entity_id
_entity_poly.type
_entity_poly.pdbx_seq_one_letter_code
_entity_poly.pdbx_strand_id
1 'polypeptide(L)'
;MKVGAEAGLLGPHDQHYLVHALEGALGLCELDQLFRWAQGPLQAVLPHHVLVCIRASSDGEVLRIDCLHGGARVPARQAALCDPVHGVAPAAQRLWR
;
A
#
# COMPACT_ATOMS: atom_id res chain seq x y z
N MET A 1 16.13 -15.66 5.72
CA MET A 1 15.92 -14.47 6.57
C MET A 1 16.53 -13.27 5.83
N LYS A 2 15.75 -12.57 5.00
CA LYS A 2 16.28 -11.39 4.25
C LYS A 2 16.11 -10.18 5.17
N VAL A 3 17.26 -9.73 5.67
CA VAL A 3 17.42 -8.55 6.52
C VAL A 3 17.01 -7.31 5.73
N GLY A 4 16.27 -6.40 6.39
CA GLY A 4 16.13 -4.98 6.08
C GLY A 4 15.97 -4.61 4.61
N ALA A 5 14.73 -4.35 4.19
CA ALA A 5 14.50 -3.53 3.00
C ALA A 5 14.95 -2.10 3.31
N GLU A 6 16.25 -1.84 3.16
CA GLU A 6 16.72 -0.49 2.81
C GLU A 6 15.95 -0.11 1.53
N ALA A 7 15.40 1.11 1.48
CA ALA A 7 14.69 1.64 0.32
C ALA A 7 15.66 1.91 -0.85
N GLY A 8 16.34 0.86 -1.32
CA GLY A 8 17.20 0.84 -2.47
C GLY A 8 16.40 0.53 -3.75
N LEU A 9 17.01 0.86 -4.89
CA LEU A 9 16.45 0.55 -6.20
C LEU A 9 16.22 -0.97 -6.32
N LEU A 10 15.01 -1.39 -6.71
CA LEU A 10 14.69 -2.80 -6.96
C LEU A 10 15.57 -3.35 -8.09
N GLY A 11 16.20 -4.50 -7.86
CA GLY A 11 16.95 -5.19 -8.90
C GLY A 11 16.02 -5.71 -10.01
N PRO A 12 16.53 -6.05 -11.20
CA PRO A 12 15.71 -6.50 -12.33
C PRO A 12 14.79 -7.69 -12.02
N HIS A 13 15.26 -8.63 -11.20
CA HIS A 13 14.45 -9.76 -10.74
C HIS A 13 13.30 -9.32 -9.84
N ASP A 14 13.57 -8.46 -8.85
CA ASP A 14 12.54 -7.96 -7.93
C ASP A 14 11.49 -7.11 -8.67
N GLN A 15 11.90 -6.36 -9.70
CA GLN A 15 10.98 -5.64 -10.59
C GLN A 15 10.04 -6.59 -11.36
N HIS A 16 10.58 -7.68 -11.91
CA HIS A 16 9.77 -8.68 -12.59
C HIS A 16 8.76 -9.34 -11.65
N TYR A 17 9.17 -9.69 -10.43
CA TYR A 17 8.25 -10.20 -9.41
C TYR A 17 7.21 -9.16 -8.98
N LEU A 18 7.58 -7.89 -8.91
CA LEU A 18 6.64 -6.80 -8.60
C LEU A 18 5.57 -6.69 -9.69
N VAL A 19 5.96 -6.73 -10.97
CA VAL A 19 5.00 -6.70 -12.08
C VAL A 19 4.02 -7.86 -11.96
N HIS A 20 4.49 -9.09 -11.72
CA HIS A 20 3.60 -10.23 -11.52
C HIS A 20 2.69 -10.09 -10.29
N ALA A 21 3.19 -9.54 -9.19
CA ALA A 21 2.35 -9.25 -8.03
C ALA A 21 1.24 -8.24 -8.38
N LEU A 22 1.56 -7.19 -9.15
CA LEU A 22 0.60 -6.18 -9.60
C LEU A 22 -0.44 -6.73 -10.59
N GLU A 23 -0.02 -7.58 -11.53
CA GLU A 23 -0.94 -8.28 -12.45
C GLU A 23 -1.98 -9.11 -11.69
N GLY A 24 -1.54 -9.80 -10.62
CA GLY A 24 -2.43 -10.55 -9.73
C GLY A 24 -3.45 -9.69 -8.97
N ALA A 25 -3.26 -8.36 -8.93
CA ALA A 25 -4.17 -7.43 -8.27
C ALA A 25 -5.32 -6.93 -9.17
N LEU A 26 -5.21 -7.08 -10.50
CA LEU A 26 -6.14 -6.48 -11.46
C LEU A 26 -7.59 -6.97 -11.33
N GLY A 27 -7.80 -8.16 -10.77
CA GLY A 27 -9.13 -8.76 -10.56
C GLY A 27 -9.69 -8.64 -9.14
N LEU A 28 -9.03 -7.91 -8.25
CA LEU A 28 -9.48 -7.80 -6.85
C LEU A 28 -10.58 -6.74 -6.75
N CYS A 29 -11.77 -7.17 -6.32
CA CYS A 29 -12.93 -6.28 -6.18
C CYS A 29 -13.25 -5.96 -4.73
N GLU A 30 -12.81 -6.82 -3.80
CA GLU A 30 -13.16 -6.71 -2.38
C GLU A 30 -11.95 -6.37 -1.50
N LEU A 31 -12.20 -5.64 -0.41
CA LEU A 31 -11.15 -5.23 0.53
C LEU A 31 -10.41 -6.42 1.14
N ASP A 32 -11.11 -7.52 1.41
CA ASP A 32 -10.52 -8.75 1.94
C ASP A 32 -9.57 -9.42 0.95
N GLN A 33 -9.89 -9.35 -0.35
CA GLN A 33 -9.02 -9.87 -1.41
C GLN A 33 -7.77 -9.01 -1.52
N LEU A 34 -7.93 -7.68 -1.48
CA LEU A 34 -6.83 -6.71 -1.46
C LEU A 34 -5.93 -6.91 -0.22
N PHE A 35 -6.52 -7.14 0.96
CA PHE A 35 -5.78 -7.43 2.18
C PHE A 35 -4.94 -8.70 2.06
N ARG A 36 -5.53 -9.82 1.60
CA ARG A 36 -4.80 -11.08 1.42
C ARG A 36 -3.69 -10.95 0.38
N TRP A 37 -3.95 -10.23 -0.72
CA TRP A 37 -2.94 -9.94 -1.72
C TRP A 37 -1.78 -9.10 -1.14
N ALA A 38 -2.10 -8.06 -0.38
CA ALA A 38 -1.11 -7.20 0.25
C ALA A 38 -0.21 -8.00 1.21
N GLN A 39 -0.78 -8.89 2.03
CA GLN A 39 -0.05 -9.71 3.00
C GLN A 39 0.65 -10.95 2.39
N GLY A 40 0.39 -11.27 1.12
CA GLY A 40 0.96 -12.43 0.43
C GLY A 40 1.89 -12.00 -0.71
N PRO A 41 1.44 -12.03 -1.98
CA PRO A 41 2.25 -11.68 -3.15
C PRO A 41 3.00 -10.36 -3.01
N LEU A 42 2.35 -9.28 -2.57
CA LEU A 42 3.02 -7.99 -2.46
C LEU A 42 4.06 -7.98 -1.33
N GLN A 43 3.72 -8.52 -0.15
CA GLN A 43 4.63 -8.61 1.00
C GLN A 43 5.92 -9.37 0.67
N ALA A 44 5.87 -10.36 -0.22
CA ALA A 44 7.03 -11.16 -0.63
C ALA A 44 8.06 -10.34 -1.43
N VAL A 45 7.60 -9.35 -2.20
CA VAL A 45 8.46 -8.50 -3.05
C VAL A 45 8.81 -7.18 -2.36
N LEU A 46 7.82 -6.59 -1.67
CA LEU A 46 7.94 -5.33 -0.94
C LEU A 46 7.51 -5.57 0.51
N PRO A 47 8.43 -6.02 1.38
CA PRO A 47 8.12 -6.19 2.79
C PRO A 47 7.68 -4.87 3.42
N HIS A 48 6.45 -4.82 3.91
CA HIS A 48 5.87 -3.64 4.53
C HIS A 48 5.20 -3.99 5.85
N HIS A 49 5.03 -2.98 6.71
CA HIS A 49 4.26 -3.10 7.95
C HIS A 49 2.83 -2.58 7.79
N VAL A 50 2.65 -1.61 6.91
CA VAL A 50 1.37 -0.96 6.62
C VAL A 50 1.34 -0.65 5.13
N LEU A 51 0.21 -0.91 4.49
CA LEU A 51 -0.10 -0.45 3.14
C LEU A 51 -1.31 0.49 3.21
N VAL A 52 -1.15 1.72 2.75
CA VAL A 52 -2.26 2.67 2.64
C VAL A 52 -2.70 2.76 1.18
N CYS A 53 -3.96 2.46 0.92
CA CYS A 53 -4.57 2.50 -0.40
C CYS A 53 -5.45 3.74 -0.50
N ILE A 54 -5.21 4.56 -1.52
CA ILE A 54 -5.98 5.78 -1.78
C ILE A 54 -6.76 5.57 -3.07
N ARG A 55 -8.09 5.69 -3.00
CA ARG A 55 -8.94 5.80 -4.18
C ARG A 55 -9.20 7.26 -4.45
N ALA A 56 -8.82 7.73 -5.63
CA ALA A 56 -9.03 9.11 -6.07
C ALA A 56 -10.09 9.18 -7.18
N SER A 57 -10.73 10.34 -7.34
CA SER A 57 -11.56 10.67 -8.50
C SER A 57 -10.70 10.98 -9.72
N SER A 58 -11.33 11.20 -10.88
CA SER A 58 -10.65 11.69 -12.10
C SER A 58 -9.94 13.02 -11.88
N ASP A 59 -10.50 13.88 -11.01
CA ASP A 59 -9.93 15.19 -10.66
C ASP A 59 -8.88 15.05 -9.54
N GLY A 60 -8.58 13.81 -9.17
CA GLY A 60 -7.64 13.41 -8.15
C GLY A 60 -8.18 13.48 -6.73
N GLU A 61 -9.42 13.90 -6.49
CA GLU A 61 -9.96 14.08 -5.12
C GLU A 61 -10.01 12.75 -4.38
N VAL A 62 -9.61 12.75 -3.10
CA VAL A 62 -9.57 11.50 -2.31
C VAL A 62 -11.00 11.05 -1.99
N LEU A 63 -11.40 9.92 -2.56
CA LEU A 63 -12.72 9.29 -2.35
C LEU A 63 -12.71 8.29 -1.20
N ARG A 64 -11.59 7.61 -0.97
CA ARG A 64 -11.46 6.60 0.09
C ARG A 64 -10.00 6.37 0.45
N ILE A 65 -9.75 6.12 1.73
CA ILE A 65 -8.45 5.69 2.24
C ILE A 65 -8.66 4.41 3.05
N ASP A 66 -7.99 3.33 2.64
CA ASP A 66 -7.95 2.07 3.38
C ASP A 66 -6.54 1.84 3.92
N CYS A 67 -6.44 1.43 5.17
CA CYS A 67 -5.16 1.11 5.82
C CYS A 67 -5.11 -0.38 6.11
N LEU A 68 -4.28 -1.11 5.36
CA LEU A 68 -4.09 -2.54 5.48
C LEU A 68 -2.83 -2.83 6.31
N HIS A 69 -2.92 -3.70 7.32
CA HIS A 69 -1.79 -4.04 8.17
C HIS A 69 -1.84 -5.50 8.63
N GLY A 70 -0.71 -6.20 8.56
CA GLY A 70 -0.55 -7.53 9.14
C GLY A 70 -0.29 -7.43 10.64
N GLY A 71 -1.34 -7.44 11.46
CA GLY A 71 -1.21 -7.39 12.92
C GLY A 71 -2.35 -6.66 13.62
N ALA A 72 -2.23 -6.48 14.94
CA ALA A 72 -3.22 -5.73 15.72
C ALA A 72 -3.31 -4.28 15.25
N ARG A 73 -4.55 -3.79 15.09
CA ARG A 73 -4.82 -2.40 14.72
C ARG A 73 -4.31 -1.47 15.81
N VAL A 74 -3.47 -0.51 15.44
CA VAL A 74 -3.01 0.57 16.33
C VAL A 74 -3.72 1.87 15.92
N PRO A 75 -4.79 2.28 16.62
CA PRO A 75 -5.65 3.39 16.20
C PRO A 75 -4.88 4.70 15.97
N ALA A 76 -3.91 5.00 16.83
CA ALA A 76 -3.09 6.22 16.71
C ALA A 76 -2.26 6.26 15.42
N ARG A 77 -1.69 5.12 15.01
CA ARG A 77 -0.91 5.03 13.76
C ARG A 77 -1.82 5.19 12.55
N GLN A 78 -2.99 4.56 12.56
CA GLN A 78 -3.94 4.71 11.47
C GLN A 78 -4.47 6.15 11.37
N ALA A 79 -4.76 6.80 12.50
CA ALA A 79 -5.16 8.21 12.49
C ALA A 79 -4.06 9.09 11.87
N ALA A 80 -2.80 8.91 12.26
CA ALA A 80 -1.68 9.68 11.69
C ALA A 80 -1.48 9.44 10.19
N LEU A 81 -1.75 8.24 9.69
CA LEU A 81 -1.61 7.92 8.26
C LEU A 81 -2.80 8.39 7.42
N CYS A 82 -4.02 8.27 7.96
CA CYS A 82 -5.27 8.40 7.20
C CYS A 82 -6.07 9.66 7.52
N ASP A 83 -5.63 10.51 8.47
CA ASP A 83 -6.30 11.78 8.75
C ASP A 83 -6.47 12.59 7.46
N PRO A 84 -7.68 13.06 7.13
CA PRO A 84 -7.96 13.66 5.83
C PRO A 84 -7.25 15.00 5.60
N VAL A 85 -6.84 15.69 6.67
CA VAL A 85 -6.24 17.03 6.59
C VAL A 85 -4.72 16.95 6.77
N HIS A 86 -4.28 16.31 7.85
CA HIS A 86 -2.90 16.25 8.31
C HIS A 86 -2.26 14.86 8.12
N GLY A 87 -3.00 13.90 7.56
CA GLY A 87 -2.50 12.55 7.38
C GLY A 87 -1.45 12.46 6.29
N VAL A 88 -0.56 11.47 6.43
CA VAL A 88 0.49 11.19 5.44
C VAL A 88 -0.11 10.83 4.09
N ALA A 89 -1.20 10.06 4.05
CA ALA A 89 -1.75 9.56 2.80
C ALA A 89 -2.34 10.69 1.91
N PRO A 90 -3.18 11.61 2.42
CA PRO A 90 -3.59 12.78 1.63
C PRO A 90 -2.42 13.69 1.25
N ALA A 91 -1.41 13.86 2.11
CA ALA A 91 -0.23 14.66 1.79
C ALA A 91 0.56 14.04 0.62
N ALA A 92 0.77 12.72 0.64
CA ALA A 92 1.43 11.99 -0.44
C ALA A 92 0.65 12.06 -1.75
N GLN A 93 -0.68 11.95 -1.70
CA GLN A 93 -1.54 12.11 -2.87
C GLN A 93 -1.40 13.50 -3.51
N ARG A 94 -1.29 14.56 -2.70
CA ARG A 94 -1.10 15.93 -3.21
C ARG A 94 0.24 16.12 -3.89
N LEU A 95 1.28 15.42 -3.44
CA LEU A 95 2.62 15.44 -4.04
C LEU A 95 2.70 14.64 -5.34
N TRP A 96 1.81 13.67 -5.54
CA TRP A 96 1.81 12.80 -6.72
C TRP A 96 1.04 13.38 -7.90
N ARG A 97 0.15 14.35 -7.66
CA ARG A 97 -0.48 15.17 -8.71
C ARG A 97 0.55 16.09 -9.35
#